data_AF-A0A453NBB6-F1
#
_entry.id   AF-A0A453NBB6-F1
#
_cell.length_a   1.000
_cell.length_b   1.000
_cell.length_c   1.000
_cell.angle_alpha   90.00
_cell.angle_beta   90.00
_cell.angle_gamma   90.00
#
_symmetry.space_group_name_H-M   'P 1'
#
loop_
_entity.id
_entity.type
_entity.pdbx_description
1 polymer ?
#
loop_
_entity_poly.entity_id
_entity_poly.type
_entity_poly.pdbx_seq_one_letter_code
_entity_poly.pdbx_strand_id
1 'polypeptide(L)'
;HGTVQAGLVEHTSNASSSCQEMDATAEASSAEGARHGAEQRTDDQPEKVSLLGMLRYADRLDMLLMVIGSLGAVGNGASGSLLLVLYGDAINSFGESTTSTVLPAVTKVVLNFIYLGIGTAVASFLQMSCWAMSGERQSARIRSLYLKSVLRQDIAFFDTEMTTGEAVSRMSSDTVIIQDALGEKAAKLIQTVSAFFGGFIVAFTKGWLLTLVMLTSLPLVAIAGAVSAQLLTGVSSKRLTSYSDAADTVEQTIGSIRTASSKLCPSM
;
A
#
# COMPACT_ATOMS: atom_id res chain seq x y z
N HIS A 1 -69.57 -61.72 -3.28
CA HIS A 1 -68.54 -61.57 -2.22
C HIS A 1 -67.20 -61.98 -2.83
N GLY A 2 -66.25 -61.04 -2.99
CA GLY A 2 -64.91 -61.36 -3.50
C GLY A 2 -64.31 -60.36 -4.50
N THR A 3 -64.52 -59.07 -4.29
CA THR A 3 -63.68 -57.99 -4.82
C THR A 3 -62.32 -57.98 -4.13
N VAL A 4 -61.31 -57.39 -4.80
CA VAL A 4 -60.01 -56.93 -4.27
C VAL A 4 -58.84 -57.92 -4.30
N GLN A 5 -58.26 -58.18 -5.49
CA GLN A 5 -56.80 -58.37 -5.64
C GLN A 5 -56.33 -58.31 -7.11
N ALA A 6 -56.51 -57.16 -7.78
CA ALA A 6 -55.97 -56.94 -9.14
C ALA A 6 -55.44 -55.51 -9.38
N GLY A 7 -55.12 -54.76 -8.31
CA GLY A 7 -54.70 -53.36 -8.38
C GLY A 7 -53.24 -53.08 -7.99
N LEU A 8 -52.39 -54.09 -7.82
CA LEU A 8 -51.05 -53.93 -7.22
C LEU A 8 -49.88 -54.28 -8.16
N VAL A 9 -50.09 -54.37 -9.48
CA VAL A 9 -49.01 -54.69 -10.45
C VAL A 9 -48.85 -53.65 -11.57
N GLU A 10 -49.84 -52.77 -11.83
CA GLU A 10 -49.69 -51.70 -12.85
C GLU A 10 -49.11 -50.38 -12.31
N HIS A 11 -49.14 -50.13 -10.99
CA HIS A 11 -48.68 -48.85 -10.44
C HIS A 11 -47.15 -48.74 -10.28
N THR A 12 -46.39 -49.82 -10.46
CA THR A 12 -44.92 -49.81 -10.30
C THR A 12 -44.16 -49.62 -11.61
N SER A 13 -44.80 -49.76 -12.78
CA SER A 13 -44.15 -49.53 -14.08
C SER A 13 -44.26 -48.08 -14.59
N ASN A 14 -45.25 -47.31 -14.13
CA ASN A 14 -45.41 -45.90 -14.53
C ASN A 14 -44.57 -44.94 -13.67
N ALA A 15 -44.05 -45.38 -12.52
CA ALA A 15 -43.19 -44.58 -11.66
C ALA A 15 -41.73 -44.57 -12.12
N SER A 16 -41.25 -45.61 -12.83
CA SER A 16 -39.87 -45.67 -13.33
C SER A 16 -39.67 -44.83 -14.60
N SER A 17 -40.68 -44.69 -15.46
CA SER A 17 -40.61 -43.84 -16.66
C SER A 17 -40.62 -42.35 -16.33
N SER A 18 -41.37 -41.93 -15.31
CA SER A 18 -41.46 -40.53 -14.87
C SER A 18 -40.16 -40.03 -14.21
N CYS A 19 -39.46 -40.91 -13.47
CA CYS A 19 -38.16 -40.56 -12.88
C CYS A 19 -37.04 -40.42 -13.92
N GLN A 20 -37.14 -41.10 -15.08
CA GLN A 20 -36.10 -41.08 -16.11
C GLN A 20 -36.21 -39.84 -17.04
N GLU A 21 -37.40 -39.25 -17.19
CA GLU A 21 -37.59 -37.93 -17.85
C GLU A 21 -37.25 -36.74 -16.93
N MET A 22 -37.38 -36.90 -15.60
CA MET A 22 -37.00 -35.84 -14.64
C MET A 22 -35.48 -35.69 -14.45
N ASP A 23 -34.68 -36.75 -14.62
CA ASP A 23 -33.21 -36.64 -14.57
C ASP A 23 -32.61 -36.06 -15.86
N ALA A 24 -33.17 -36.40 -17.02
CA ALA A 24 -32.69 -35.90 -18.31
C ALA A 24 -32.98 -34.40 -18.55
N THR A 25 -34.04 -33.86 -17.92
CA THR A 25 -34.37 -32.43 -17.98
C THR A 25 -33.61 -31.59 -16.94
N ALA A 26 -33.13 -32.21 -15.85
CA ALA A 26 -32.27 -31.56 -14.86
C ALA A 26 -30.82 -31.38 -15.34
N GLU A 27 -30.27 -32.34 -16.09
CA GLU A 27 -28.92 -32.22 -16.67
C GLU A 27 -28.86 -31.24 -17.85
N ALA A 28 -29.94 -31.09 -18.64
CA ALA A 28 -30.01 -30.11 -19.72
C ALA A 28 -30.12 -28.65 -19.21
N SER A 29 -30.80 -28.42 -18.09
CA SER A 29 -30.90 -27.09 -17.46
C SER A 29 -29.57 -26.65 -16.83
N SER A 30 -28.79 -27.59 -16.30
CA SER A 30 -27.47 -27.31 -15.71
C SER A 30 -26.40 -26.96 -16.75
N ALA A 31 -26.54 -27.45 -17.99
CA ALA A 31 -25.61 -27.14 -19.09
C ALA A 31 -25.86 -25.78 -19.75
N GLU A 32 -27.08 -25.22 -19.68
CA GLU A 32 -27.42 -23.92 -20.27
C GLU A 32 -27.22 -22.75 -19.29
N GLY A 33 -27.37 -22.98 -17.99
CA GLY A 33 -27.00 -22.01 -16.94
C GLY A 33 -25.49 -21.74 -16.83
N ALA A 34 -24.66 -22.66 -17.32
CA ALA A 34 -23.20 -22.53 -17.32
C ALA A 34 -22.64 -21.72 -18.53
N ARG A 35 -23.47 -21.37 -19.52
CA ARG A 35 -23.03 -20.62 -20.72
C ARG A 35 -23.49 -19.16 -20.76
N HIS A 36 -24.29 -18.71 -19.80
CA HIS A 36 -24.70 -17.30 -19.67
C HIS A 36 -24.08 -16.59 -18.45
N GLY A 37 -22.97 -17.12 -17.92
CA GLY A 37 -22.17 -16.52 -16.85
C GLY A 37 -20.74 -16.18 -17.27
N ALA A 38 -20.48 -16.08 -18.57
CA ALA A 38 -19.20 -15.67 -19.14
C ALA A 38 -19.27 -14.26 -19.75
N GLU A 39 -20.17 -13.42 -19.25
CA GLU A 39 -20.00 -11.98 -19.43
C GLU A 39 -18.86 -11.54 -18.53
N GLN A 40 -17.79 -11.10 -19.18
CA GLN A 40 -16.53 -10.62 -18.63
C GLN A 40 -16.72 -9.95 -17.26
N ARG A 41 -16.30 -10.64 -16.19
CA ARG A 41 -15.68 -9.95 -15.07
C ARG A 41 -14.38 -9.38 -15.61
N THR A 42 -14.47 -8.18 -16.16
CA THR A 42 -13.33 -7.31 -16.41
C THR A 42 -12.53 -7.32 -15.11
N ASP A 43 -11.28 -7.78 -15.19
CA ASP A 43 -10.27 -7.57 -14.18
C ASP A 43 -10.17 -6.05 -13.99
N ASP A 44 -10.97 -5.50 -13.07
CA ASP A 44 -10.87 -4.13 -12.57
C ASP A 44 -9.56 -4.06 -11.80
N GLN A 45 -8.45 -4.06 -12.55
CA GLN A 45 -7.19 -3.54 -12.10
C GLN A 45 -7.50 -2.14 -11.57
N PRO A 46 -7.29 -1.85 -10.27
CA PRO A 46 -7.60 -0.54 -9.73
C PRO A 46 -6.86 0.48 -10.57
N GLU A 47 -7.59 1.30 -11.33
CA GLU A 47 -7.03 2.29 -12.23
C GLU A 47 -6.12 3.17 -11.37
N LYS A 48 -4.80 3.01 -11.56
CA LYS A 48 -3.81 3.70 -10.75
C LYS A 48 -3.89 5.17 -11.12
N VAL A 49 -4.68 5.92 -10.35
CA VAL A 49 -4.78 7.37 -10.51
C VAL A 49 -3.37 7.91 -10.35
N SER A 50 -2.84 8.49 -11.43
CA SER A 50 -1.50 9.05 -11.44
C SER A 50 -1.38 10.09 -10.33
N LEU A 51 -0.32 10.02 -9.51
CA LEU A 51 -0.05 10.99 -8.43
C LEU A 51 -0.08 12.44 -8.94
N LEU A 52 0.30 12.65 -10.21
CA LEU A 52 0.24 13.93 -10.91
C LEU A 52 -1.20 14.41 -11.20
N GLY A 53 -2.12 13.49 -11.43
CA GLY A 53 -3.54 13.79 -11.60
C GLY A 53 -4.19 14.26 -10.30
N MET A 54 -3.75 13.74 -9.16
CA MET A 54 -4.21 14.14 -7.83
C MET A 54 -3.64 15.51 -7.41
N LEU A 55 -2.40 15.81 -7.79
CA LEU A 55 -1.77 17.14 -7.62
C LEU A 55 -2.40 18.24 -8.48
N ARG A 56 -3.23 17.89 -9.48
CA ARG A 56 -3.95 18.87 -10.33
C ARG A 56 -4.94 19.74 -9.54
N TYR A 57 -5.36 19.29 -8.35
CA TYR A 57 -6.25 20.05 -7.47
C TYR A 57 -5.52 21.11 -6.62
N ALA A 58 -4.20 21.23 -6.75
CA ALA A 58 -3.39 22.20 -6.02
C ALA A 58 -3.70 23.65 -6.44
N ASP A 59 -3.91 24.53 -5.45
CA ASP A 59 -4.11 25.96 -5.66
C ASP A 59 -2.77 26.67 -5.96
N ARG A 60 -2.79 27.94 -6.38
CA ARG A 60 -1.57 28.72 -6.70
C ARG A 60 -0.64 28.86 -5.49
N LEU A 61 -1.21 28.95 -4.29
CA LEU A 61 -0.46 28.96 -3.03
C LEU A 61 0.12 27.58 -2.69
N ASP A 62 -0.58 26.50 -3.01
CA ASP A 62 -0.09 25.14 -2.77
C ASP A 62 1.08 24.82 -3.69
N MET A 63 1.03 25.31 -4.94
CA MET A 63 2.16 25.20 -5.88
C MET A 63 3.39 25.97 -5.39
N LEU A 64 3.22 27.18 -4.84
CA LEU A 64 4.35 27.95 -4.27
C LEU A 64 4.94 27.25 -3.05
N LEU A 65 4.09 26.71 -2.17
CA LEU A 65 4.52 25.90 -1.03
C LEU A 65 5.29 24.65 -1.50
N MET A 66 4.77 23.90 -2.47
CA MET A 66 5.47 22.74 -3.03
C MET A 66 6.85 23.09 -3.60
N VAL A 67 6.99 24.23 -4.28
CA VAL A 67 8.28 24.68 -4.83
C VAL A 67 9.27 24.98 -3.70
N ILE A 68 8.87 25.75 -2.68
CA ILE A 68 9.74 26.05 -1.53
C ILE A 68 10.10 24.76 -0.78
N GLY A 69 9.13 23.87 -0.56
CA GLY A 69 9.34 22.59 0.08
C GLY A 69 10.27 21.68 -0.71
N SER A 70 10.20 21.71 -2.05
CA SER A 70 11.08 20.96 -2.93
C SER A 70 12.53 21.48 -2.91
N LEU A 71 12.73 22.79 -2.84
CA LEU A 71 14.06 23.39 -2.63
C LEU A 71 14.65 22.97 -1.29
N GLY A 72 13.84 22.98 -0.22
CA GLY A 72 14.22 22.46 1.09
C GLY A 72 14.55 20.96 1.05
N ALA A 73 13.77 20.16 0.31
CA ALA A 73 14.00 18.73 0.13
C ALA A 73 15.33 18.43 -0.58
N VAL A 74 15.66 19.21 -1.62
CA VAL A 74 16.93 19.09 -2.34
C VAL A 74 18.10 19.45 -1.43
N GLY A 75 18.00 20.55 -0.69
CA GLY A 75 19.00 20.96 0.29
C GLY A 75 19.24 19.89 1.34
N ASN A 76 18.17 19.36 1.93
CA ASN A 76 18.24 18.31 2.94
C ASN A 76 18.81 16.99 2.39
N GLY A 77 18.44 16.62 1.15
CA GLY A 77 19.01 15.45 0.47
C GLY A 77 20.51 15.60 0.22
N ALA A 78 20.95 16.78 -0.21
CA ALA A 78 22.36 17.08 -0.45
C ALA A 78 23.18 17.17 0.85
N SER A 79 22.57 17.59 1.97
CA SER A 79 23.21 17.60 3.29
C SER A 79 23.77 16.24 3.68
N GLY A 80 23.07 15.15 3.36
CA GLY A 80 23.56 13.80 3.62
C GLY A 80 24.87 13.48 2.88
N SER A 81 25.00 13.94 1.63
CA SER A 81 26.22 13.76 0.83
C SER A 81 27.35 14.67 1.31
N LEU A 82 27.04 15.91 1.69
CA LEU A 82 28.01 16.87 2.26
C LEU A 82 28.56 16.39 3.61
N LEU A 83 27.73 15.77 4.44
CA LEU A 83 28.14 15.21 5.72
C LEU A 83 29.24 14.14 5.53
N LEU A 84 29.10 13.29 4.52
CA LEU A 84 30.11 12.26 4.19
C LEU A 84 31.45 12.89 3.77
N VAL A 85 31.40 14.00 3.03
CA VAL A 85 32.61 14.76 2.66
C VAL A 85 33.30 15.33 3.89
N LEU A 86 32.55 16.00 4.76
CA LEU A 86 33.10 16.56 6.00
C LEU A 86 33.68 15.49 6.91
N TYR A 87 33.08 14.30 6.94
CA TYR A 87 33.64 13.17 7.67
C TYR A 87 34.98 12.71 7.08
N GLY A 88 35.09 12.65 5.75
CA GLY A 88 36.36 12.39 5.07
C GLY A 88 37.42 13.43 5.39
N ASP A 89 37.06 14.72 5.38
CA ASP A 89 37.96 15.82 5.71
C ASP A 89 38.37 15.77 7.19
N ALA A 90 37.48 15.36 8.08
CA ALA A 90 37.79 15.11 9.49
C ALA A 90 38.84 14.01 9.63
N ILE A 91 38.64 12.86 8.98
CA ILE A 91 39.61 11.75 8.99
C ILE A 91 40.97 12.22 8.45
N ASN A 92 40.99 12.94 7.33
CA ASN A 92 42.24 13.43 6.76
C ASN A 92 42.94 14.42 7.72
N SER A 93 42.18 15.31 8.37
CA SER A 93 42.74 16.23 9.35
C SER A 93 43.39 15.52 10.54
N PHE A 94 42.84 14.40 11.01
CA PHE A 94 43.48 13.60 12.05
C PHE A 94 44.70 12.82 11.55
N GLY A 95 44.67 12.36 10.29
CA GLY A 95 45.77 11.60 9.68
C GLY A 95 47.00 12.44 9.34
N GLU A 96 46.84 13.72 9.02
CA GLU A 96 47.91 14.60 8.53
C GLU A 96 48.46 15.57 9.59
N SER A 97 47.74 15.80 10.69
CA SER A 97 48.13 16.80 11.69
C SER A 97 49.18 16.30 12.69
N THR A 98 50.27 17.07 12.86
CA THR A 98 51.23 16.91 13.98
C THR A 98 50.69 17.62 15.24
N THR A 99 51.09 17.19 16.45
CA THR A 99 50.54 17.59 17.76
C THR A 99 50.27 19.10 17.96
N SER A 100 51.00 19.99 17.28
CA SER A 100 50.83 21.45 17.39
C SER A 100 49.82 22.07 16.41
N THR A 101 49.46 21.39 15.30
CA THR A 101 48.56 21.92 14.26
C THR A 101 47.17 21.26 14.27
N VAL A 102 46.95 20.24 15.10
CA VAL A 102 45.69 19.49 15.18
C VAL A 102 44.53 20.37 15.66
N LEU A 103 44.74 21.19 16.69
CA LEU A 103 43.67 22.00 17.30
C LEU A 103 43.00 22.96 16.30
N PRO A 104 43.72 23.84 15.56
CA PRO A 104 43.08 24.75 14.62
C PRO A 104 42.41 24.02 13.43
N ALA A 105 42.98 22.90 12.96
CA ALA A 105 42.39 22.10 11.89
C ALA A 105 41.07 21.46 12.32
N VAL A 106 41.04 20.85 13.51
CA VAL A 106 39.84 20.22 14.06
C VAL A 106 38.76 21.26 14.38
N THR A 107 39.11 22.43 14.93
CA THR A 107 38.14 23.51 15.17
C THR A 107 37.45 23.96 13.88
N LYS A 108 38.18 24.06 12.76
CA LYS A 108 37.61 24.43 11.46
C LYS A 108 36.63 23.36 10.95
N VAL A 109 36.97 22.09 11.09
CA VAL A 109 36.08 20.98 10.71
C VAL A 109 34.81 21.00 11.57
N VAL A 110 34.94 21.13 12.89
CA VAL A 110 33.80 21.20 13.81
C VAL A 110 32.87 22.38 13.50
N LEU A 111 33.42 23.56 13.18
CA LEU A 111 32.61 24.71 12.75
C LEU A 111 31.80 24.40 11.49
N ASN A 112 32.40 23.73 10.49
CA ASN A 112 31.69 23.32 9.29
C ASN A 112 30.55 22.34 9.59
N PHE A 113 30.72 21.41 10.53
CA PHE A 113 29.63 20.52 10.99
C PHE A 113 28.48 21.31 11.63
N ILE A 114 28.78 22.34 12.44
CA ILE A 114 27.77 23.19 13.06
C ILE A 114 26.98 23.98 12.00
N TYR A 115 27.67 24.61 11.04
CA TYR A 115 27.01 25.35 9.95
C TYR A 115 26.14 24.43 9.08
N LEU A 116 26.62 23.23 8.74
CA LEU A 116 25.83 22.24 8.01
C LEU A 116 24.61 21.79 8.81
N GLY A 117 24.77 21.56 10.12
CA GLY A 117 23.68 21.15 11.02
C GLY A 117 22.55 22.18 11.06
N ILE A 118 22.89 23.46 11.25
CA ILE A 118 21.90 24.55 11.24
C ILE A 118 21.21 24.65 9.88
N GLY A 119 21.97 24.63 8.78
CA GLY A 119 21.42 24.67 7.44
C GLY A 119 20.48 23.50 7.14
N THR A 120 20.86 22.30 7.56
CA THR A 120 20.06 21.07 7.37
C THR A 120 18.80 21.08 8.22
N ALA A 121 18.87 21.58 9.46
CA ALA A 121 17.71 21.73 10.33
C ALA A 121 16.67 22.68 9.71
N VAL A 122 17.11 23.84 9.23
CA VAL A 122 16.23 24.81 8.56
C VAL A 122 15.66 24.22 7.27
N ALA A 123 16.48 23.57 6.44
CA ALA A 123 16.02 22.93 5.20
C ALA A 123 15.01 21.79 5.47
N SER A 124 15.25 20.96 6.49
CA SER A 124 14.35 19.89 6.91
C SER A 124 13.02 20.42 7.43
N PHE A 125 13.07 21.48 8.24
CA PHE A 125 11.87 22.11 8.78
C PHE A 125 11.03 22.72 7.65
N LEU A 126 11.64 23.52 6.77
CA LEU A 126 10.95 24.08 5.60
C LEU A 126 10.37 23.00 4.70
N GLN A 127 11.13 21.94 4.43
CA GLN A 127 10.63 20.80 3.67
C GLN A 127 9.38 20.19 4.31
N MET A 128 9.48 19.77 5.58
CA MET A 128 8.43 19.01 6.24
C MET A 128 7.18 19.86 6.48
N SER A 129 7.33 21.09 6.99
CA SER A 129 6.20 21.98 7.24
C SER A 129 5.47 22.38 5.97
N CYS A 130 6.20 22.67 4.89
CA CYS A 130 5.60 23.15 3.66
C CYS A 130 4.84 22.04 2.91
N TRP A 131 5.40 20.83 2.89
CA TRP A 131 4.74 19.65 2.33
C TRP A 131 3.57 19.16 3.19
N ALA A 132 3.70 19.17 4.52
CA ALA A 132 2.61 18.82 5.42
C ALA A 132 1.41 19.77 5.24
N MET A 133 1.65 21.08 5.22
CA MET A 133 0.60 22.09 5.02
C MET A 133 -0.06 21.95 3.64
N SER A 134 0.72 21.69 2.59
CA SER A 134 0.18 21.46 1.24
C SER A 134 -0.65 20.17 1.15
N GLY A 135 -0.22 19.09 1.82
CA GLY A 135 -0.95 17.82 1.88
C GLY A 135 -2.29 17.94 2.62
N GLU A 136 -2.31 18.64 3.76
CA GLU A 136 -3.53 18.90 4.54
C GLU A 136 -4.57 19.69 3.72
N ARG A 137 -4.15 20.77 3.05
CA ARG A 137 -5.05 21.61 2.23
C ARG A 137 -5.66 20.84 1.06
N GLN A 138 -4.85 20.03 0.39
CA GLN A 138 -5.32 19.20 -0.73
C GLN A 138 -6.26 18.09 -0.26
N SER A 139 -5.94 17.39 0.82
CA SER A 139 -6.80 16.35 1.39
C SER A 139 -8.14 16.92 1.86
N ALA A 140 -8.15 18.06 2.53
CA ALA A 140 -9.38 18.74 2.95
C ALA A 140 -10.26 19.13 1.76
N ARG A 141 -9.67 19.62 0.65
CA ARG A 141 -10.40 19.93 -0.58
C ARG A 141 -11.01 18.68 -1.20
N ILE A 142 -10.24 17.60 -1.32
CA ILE A 142 -10.72 16.32 -1.86
C ILE A 142 -11.89 15.80 -1.00
N ARG A 143 -11.76 15.82 0.33
CA ARG A 143 -12.84 15.45 1.26
C ARG A 143 -14.12 16.24 1.01
N SER A 144 -14.00 17.56 0.82
CA SER A 144 -15.16 18.43 0.58
C SER A 144 -15.86 18.13 -0.75
N LEU A 145 -15.10 17.85 -1.81
CA LEU A 145 -15.62 17.52 -3.14
C LEU A 145 -16.24 16.13 -3.16
N TYR A 146 -15.62 15.18 -2.46
CA TYR A 146 -16.14 13.83 -2.30
C TYR A 146 -17.47 13.85 -1.56
N LEU A 147 -17.54 14.51 -0.39
CA LEU A 147 -18.78 14.65 0.37
C LEU A 147 -19.88 15.33 -0.45
N LYS A 148 -19.53 16.40 -1.19
CA LYS A 148 -20.48 17.09 -2.08
C LYS A 148 -21.00 16.19 -3.20
N SER A 149 -20.19 15.26 -3.70
CA SER A 149 -20.58 14.31 -4.75
C SER A 149 -21.46 13.19 -4.20
N VAL A 150 -21.08 12.64 -3.04
CA VAL A 150 -21.88 11.62 -2.32
C VAL A 150 -23.26 12.16 -1.94
N LEU A 151 -23.35 13.40 -1.46
CA LEU A 151 -24.63 14.05 -1.13
C LEU A 151 -25.53 14.34 -2.34
N ARG A 152 -25.00 14.25 -3.56
CA ARG A 152 -25.76 14.44 -4.81
C ARG A 152 -26.21 13.12 -5.45
N GLN A 153 -25.88 11.99 -4.84
CA GLN A 153 -26.16 10.66 -5.37
C GLN A 153 -27.55 10.18 -4.92
N ASP A 154 -28.27 9.47 -5.78
CA ASP A 154 -29.66 9.06 -5.54
C ASP A 154 -29.83 8.10 -4.35
N ILE A 155 -30.98 8.16 -3.67
CA ILE A 155 -31.33 7.29 -2.52
C ILE A 155 -31.14 5.80 -2.83
N ALA A 156 -31.34 5.37 -4.07
CA ALA A 156 -31.17 3.97 -4.48
C ALA A 156 -29.73 3.45 -4.33
N PHE A 157 -28.71 4.32 -4.43
CA PHE A 157 -27.31 3.94 -4.21
C PHE A 157 -27.01 3.69 -2.73
N PHE A 158 -27.65 4.46 -1.84
CA PHE A 158 -27.54 4.29 -0.38
C PHE A 158 -28.29 3.07 0.15
N ASP A 159 -29.27 2.55 -0.61
CA ASP A 159 -30.08 1.39 -0.23
C ASP A 159 -29.49 0.06 -0.72
N THR A 160 -28.66 0.07 -1.78
CA THR A 160 -28.18 -1.14 -2.46
C THR A 160 -26.73 -1.51 -2.14
N GLU A 161 -25.82 -0.53 -1.94
CA GLU A 161 -24.37 -0.80 -1.93
C GLU A 161 -23.61 -0.26 -0.71
N MET A 162 -24.19 0.61 0.14
CA MET A 162 -23.44 1.17 1.28
C MET A 162 -24.33 1.76 2.39
N THR A 163 -24.23 1.24 3.63
CA THR A 163 -24.77 1.95 4.80
C THR A 163 -24.05 3.30 4.92
N THR A 164 -24.80 4.40 5.08
CA THR A 164 -24.28 5.77 5.11
C THR A 164 -23.09 5.96 6.08
N GLY A 165 -23.03 5.18 7.17
CA GLY A 165 -21.91 5.18 8.12
C GLY A 165 -20.62 4.56 7.58
N GLU A 166 -20.71 3.52 6.75
CA GLU A 166 -19.55 2.89 6.12
C GLU A 166 -18.94 3.78 5.04
N ALA A 167 -19.78 4.48 4.26
CA ALA A 167 -19.34 5.45 3.25
C ALA A 167 -18.50 6.58 3.85
N VAL A 168 -18.95 7.13 4.97
CA VAL A 168 -18.27 8.22 5.68
C VAL A 168 -16.97 7.73 6.33
N SER A 169 -16.97 6.51 6.87
CA SER A 169 -15.79 5.89 7.49
C SER A 169 -14.69 5.62 6.44
N ARG A 170 -15.04 4.98 5.32
CA ARG A 170 -14.10 4.72 4.21
C ARG A 170 -13.54 6.01 3.62
N MET A 171 -14.38 7.02 3.38
CA MET A 171 -13.94 8.34 2.93
C MET A 171 -12.89 8.94 3.86
N SER A 172 -13.09 8.83 5.18
CA SER A 172 -12.16 9.38 6.16
C SER A 172 -10.82 8.64 6.19
N SER A 173 -10.83 7.32 6.02
CA SER A 173 -9.61 6.52 5.91
C SER A 173 -8.83 6.87 4.65
N ASP A 174 -9.50 6.91 3.50
CA ASP A 174 -8.88 7.17 2.21
C ASP A 174 -8.27 8.57 2.15
N THR A 175 -8.91 9.57 2.75
CA THR A 175 -8.35 10.93 2.81
C THR A 175 -7.10 11.05 3.67
N VAL A 176 -6.96 10.24 4.73
CA VAL A 176 -5.73 10.18 5.53
C VAL A 176 -4.58 9.56 4.72
N ILE A 177 -4.85 8.49 3.97
CA ILE A 177 -3.85 7.85 3.11
C ILE A 177 -3.40 8.82 2.00
N ILE A 178 -4.35 9.53 1.39
CA ILE A 178 -4.06 10.57 0.38
C ILE A 178 -3.23 11.71 0.97
N GLN A 179 -3.55 12.16 2.19
CA GLN A 179 -2.79 13.20 2.88
C GLN A 179 -1.34 12.78 3.14
N ASP A 180 -1.13 11.56 3.66
CA ASP A 180 0.20 11.02 3.91
C ASP A 180 1.01 10.90 2.59
N ALA A 181 0.37 10.39 1.55
CA ALA A 181 0.98 10.23 0.23
C ALA A 181 1.41 11.57 -0.39
N LEU A 182 0.53 12.60 -0.34
CA LEU A 182 0.81 13.91 -0.92
C LEU A 182 1.74 14.78 -0.07
N GLY A 183 1.71 14.64 1.25
CA GLY A 183 2.53 15.43 2.16
C GLY A 183 3.90 14.79 2.40
N GLU A 184 3.93 13.78 3.27
CA GLU A 184 5.18 13.22 3.78
C GLU A 184 5.92 12.40 2.70
N LYS A 185 5.20 11.50 2.01
CA LYS A 185 5.85 10.57 1.07
C LYS A 185 6.36 11.29 -0.17
N ALA A 186 5.60 12.23 -0.73
CA ALA A 186 6.06 13.04 -1.85
C ALA A 186 7.34 13.84 -1.51
N ALA A 187 7.38 14.49 -0.35
CA ALA A 187 8.58 15.20 0.13
C ALA A 187 9.78 14.26 0.28
N LYS A 188 9.55 13.07 0.84
CA LYS A 188 10.57 12.05 1.06
C LYS A 188 11.12 11.48 -0.25
N LEU A 189 10.28 11.29 -1.26
CA LEU A 189 10.70 10.86 -2.60
C LEU A 189 11.66 11.87 -3.22
N ILE A 190 11.32 13.16 -3.19
CA ILE A 190 12.19 14.22 -3.74
C ILE A 190 13.53 14.26 -2.99
N GLN A 191 13.51 14.19 -1.66
CA GLN A 191 14.73 14.12 -0.84
C GLN A 191 15.59 12.92 -1.22
N THR A 192 14.98 11.74 -1.39
CA THR A 192 15.70 10.49 -1.67
C THR A 192 16.32 10.52 -3.05
N VAL A 193 15.59 11.02 -4.05
CA VAL A 193 16.11 11.25 -5.41
C VAL A 193 17.27 12.25 -5.37
N SER A 194 17.12 13.36 -4.65
CA SER A 194 18.19 14.35 -4.50
C SER A 194 19.41 13.78 -3.79
N ALA A 195 19.22 12.99 -2.72
CA ALA A 195 20.31 12.35 -1.99
C ALA A 195 21.03 11.29 -2.84
N PHE A 196 20.27 10.55 -3.66
CA PHE A 196 20.83 9.58 -4.60
C PHE A 196 21.76 10.27 -5.60
N PHE A 197 21.26 11.28 -6.31
CA PHE A 197 22.09 12.03 -7.27
C PHE A 197 23.23 12.78 -6.57
N GLY A 198 22.96 13.44 -5.45
CA GLY A 198 23.98 14.14 -4.66
C GLY A 198 25.11 13.21 -4.20
N GLY A 199 24.76 12.01 -3.72
CA GLY A 199 25.71 10.99 -3.30
C GLY A 199 26.55 10.49 -4.47
N PHE A 200 25.92 10.18 -5.61
CA PHE A 200 26.63 9.77 -6.82
C PHE A 200 27.59 10.85 -7.33
N ILE A 201 27.15 12.11 -7.39
CA ILE A 201 27.99 13.24 -7.84
C ILE A 201 29.22 13.38 -6.95
N VAL A 202 29.02 13.38 -5.63
CA VAL A 202 30.11 13.48 -4.64
C VAL A 202 31.06 12.30 -4.71
N ALA A 203 30.53 11.09 -4.88
CA ALA A 203 31.33 9.88 -4.98
C ALA A 203 32.24 9.92 -6.23
N PHE A 204 31.67 10.27 -7.39
CA PHE A 204 32.44 10.38 -8.64
C PHE A 204 33.49 11.50 -8.61
N THR A 205 33.23 12.60 -7.90
CA THR A 205 34.22 13.69 -7.76
C THR A 205 35.39 13.32 -6.85
N LYS A 206 35.16 12.57 -5.75
CA LYS A 206 36.24 12.17 -4.82
C LYS A 206 37.14 11.07 -5.40
N GLY A 207 36.60 10.13 -6.17
CA GLY A 207 37.42 9.07 -6.77
C GLY A 207 36.64 8.12 -7.67
N TRP A 208 36.60 8.43 -8.96
CA TRP A 208 35.85 7.67 -9.97
C TRP A 208 36.27 6.18 -10.10
N LEU A 209 37.53 5.83 -9.82
CA LEU A 209 38.00 4.46 -9.92
C LEU A 209 37.43 3.57 -8.79
N LEU A 210 37.48 4.06 -7.54
CA LEU A 210 36.97 3.33 -6.38
C LEU A 210 35.44 3.18 -6.45
N THR A 211 34.74 4.20 -6.92
CA THR A 211 33.28 4.14 -7.06
C THR A 211 32.84 3.16 -8.13
N LEU A 212 33.53 3.08 -9.27
CA LEU A 212 33.25 2.09 -10.31
C LEU A 212 33.38 0.67 -9.78
N VAL A 213 34.43 0.39 -9.00
CA VAL A 213 34.61 -0.94 -8.39
C VAL A 213 33.44 -1.25 -7.45
N MET A 214 33.04 -0.32 -6.58
CA MET A 214 31.89 -0.55 -5.69
C MET A 214 30.55 -0.66 -6.44
N LEU A 215 30.39 0.05 -7.56
CA LEU A 215 29.19 -0.03 -8.39
C LEU A 215 29.02 -1.42 -9.01
N THR A 216 30.12 -2.13 -9.31
CA THR A 216 30.05 -3.52 -9.82
C THR A 216 29.60 -4.54 -8.78
N SER A 217 29.77 -4.28 -7.48
CA SER A 217 29.30 -5.18 -6.41
C SER A 217 27.84 -4.93 -6.02
N LEU A 218 27.29 -3.72 -6.27
CA LEU A 218 25.88 -3.40 -6.04
C LEU A 218 24.86 -4.35 -6.69
N PRO A 219 24.97 -4.76 -7.98
CA PRO A 219 24.03 -5.71 -8.58
C PRO A 219 24.06 -7.08 -7.90
N LEU A 220 25.24 -7.54 -7.44
CA LEU A 220 25.36 -8.82 -6.72
C LEU A 220 24.59 -8.77 -5.39
N VAL A 221 24.74 -7.67 -4.65
CA VAL A 221 24.00 -7.44 -3.39
C VAL A 221 22.50 -7.30 -3.66
N ALA A 222 22.11 -6.62 -4.74
CA ALA A 222 20.70 -6.47 -5.13
C ALA A 222 20.04 -7.81 -5.45
N ILE A 223 20.72 -8.73 -6.16
CA ILE A 223 20.21 -10.08 -6.44
C ILE A 223 20.03 -10.86 -5.14
N ALA A 224 21.03 -10.85 -4.25
CA ALA A 224 20.93 -11.54 -2.96
C ALA A 224 19.78 -10.98 -2.09
N GLY A 225 19.59 -9.66 -2.09
CA GLY A 225 18.47 -8.99 -1.42
C GLY A 225 17.11 -9.32 -2.04
N ALA A 226 17.02 -9.41 -3.37
CA ALA A 226 15.78 -9.77 -4.06
C ALA A 226 15.37 -11.21 -3.71
N VAL A 227 16.32 -12.15 -3.69
CA VAL A 227 16.06 -13.55 -3.31
C VAL A 227 15.58 -13.62 -1.86
N SER A 228 16.23 -12.93 -0.91
CA SER A 228 15.80 -12.94 0.49
C SER A 228 14.43 -12.29 0.68
N ALA A 229 14.12 -11.21 -0.05
CA ALA A 229 12.81 -10.58 -0.04
C ALA A 229 11.71 -11.52 -0.58
N GLN A 230 11.95 -12.17 -1.72
CA GLN A 230 11.00 -13.13 -2.31
C GLN A 230 10.74 -14.32 -1.39
N LEU A 231 11.78 -14.85 -0.75
CA LEU A 231 11.63 -15.90 0.24
C LEU A 231 10.80 -15.42 1.42
N LEU A 232 11.06 -14.22 1.96
CA LEU A 232 10.33 -13.67 3.08
C LEU A 232 8.84 -13.44 2.74
N THR A 233 8.54 -12.92 1.55
CA THR A 233 7.15 -12.76 1.08
C THR A 233 6.49 -14.12 0.89
N GLY A 234 7.18 -15.10 0.30
CA GLY A 234 6.66 -16.44 0.09
C GLY A 234 6.35 -17.17 1.40
N VAL A 235 7.23 -17.08 2.40
CA VAL A 235 6.98 -17.64 3.73
C VAL A 235 5.84 -16.89 4.43
N SER A 236 5.76 -15.57 4.30
CA SER A 236 4.68 -14.77 4.89
C SER A 236 3.31 -15.17 4.32
N SER A 237 3.17 -15.29 3.00
CA SER A 237 1.94 -15.73 2.37
C SER A 237 1.53 -17.13 2.83
N LYS A 238 2.47 -18.07 2.90
CA LYS A 238 2.20 -19.44 3.42
C LYS A 238 1.75 -19.44 4.88
N ARG A 239 2.33 -18.56 5.72
CA ARG A 239 1.91 -18.42 7.12
C ARG A 239 0.48 -17.90 7.21
N LEU A 240 0.11 -16.90 6.39
CA LEU A 240 -1.26 -16.38 6.38
C LEU A 240 -2.27 -17.45 5.96
N THR A 241 -1.98 -18.23 4.92
CA THR A 241 -2.91 -19.29 4.46
C THR A 241 -3.08 -20.39 5.50
N SER A 242 -1.99 -20.85 6.13
CA SER A 242 -2.11 -21.85 7.21
C SER A 242 -2.84 -21.29 8.45
N TYR A 243 -2.72 -19.98 8.70
CA TYR A 243 -3.43 -19.33 9.79
C TYR A 243 -4.93 -19.17 9.48
N SER A 244 -5.32 -18.83 8.24
CA SER A 244 -6.72 -18.77 7.84
C SER A 244 -7.39 -20.14 7.90
N ASP A 245 -6.74 -21.20 7.41
CA ASP A 245 -7.32 -22.55 7.43
C ASP A 245 -7.60 -23.03 8.87
N ALA A 246 -6.69 -22.71 9.79
CA ALA A 246 -6.88 -23.00 11.21
C ALA A 246 -8.01 -22.16 11.82
N ALA A 247 -8.13 -20.88 11.44
CA ALA A 247 -9.20 -20.00 11.88
C ALA A 247 -10.58 -20.50 11.40
N ASP A 248 -10.69 -20.90 10.13
CA ASP A 248 -11.91 -21.46 9.55
C ASP A 248 -12.37 -22.72 10.29
N THR A 249 -11.42 -23.60 10.63
CA THR A 249 -11.69 -24.82 11.41
C THR A 249 -12.24 -24.50 12.80
N VAL A 250 -11.66 -23.49 13.46
CA VAL A 250 -12.15 -23.02 14.77
C VAL A 250 -13.54 -22.40 14.64
N GLU A 251 -13.78 -21.61 13.59
CA GLU A 251 -15.08 -20.96 13.34
C GLU A 251 -16.18 -21.99 13.08
N GLN A 252 -15.92 -23.04 12.30
CA GLN A 252 -16.83 -24.17 12.11
C GLN A 252 -17.15 -24.89 13.43
N THR A 253 -16.13 -25.11 14.26
CA THR A 253 -16.30 -25.78 15.56
C THR A 253 -17.18 -24.94 16.49
N ILE A 254 -16.93 -23.63 16.61
CA ILE A 254 -17.76 -22.72 17.43
C ILE A 254 -19.19 -22.63 16.87
N GLY A 255 -19.35 -22.58 15.55
CA GLY A 255 -20.66 -22.58 14.88
C GLY A 255 -21.48 -23.83 15.18
N SER A 256 -20.84 -25.01 15.19
CA SER A 256 -21.49 -26.27 15.53
C SER A 256 -21.93 -26.35 16.99
N ILE A 257 -21.12 -25.82 17.94
CA ILE A 257 -21.48 -25.73 19.37
C ILE A 257 -22.70 -24.83 19.57
N ARG A 258 -22.73 -23.65 18.90
CA ARG A 258 -23.89 -22.73 18.97
C ARG A 258 -25.15 -23.37 18.39
N THR A 259 -25.01 -24.17 17.34
CA THR A 259 -26.13 -24.90 16.73
C THR A 259 -26.65 -26.00 17.65
N ALA A 260 -25.76 -26.73 18.32
CA ALA A 260 -26.13 -27.75 19.30
C ALA A 260 -26.82 -27.16 20.54
N SER A 261 -26.33 -26.03 21.08
CA SER A 261 -26.96 -25.35 22.22
C SER A 261 -28.30 -24.70 21.84
N SER A 262 -28.42 -24.14 20.63
CA SER A 262 -29.68 -23.61 20.08
C SER A 262 -30.76 -24.70 19.99
N LYS A 263 -30.41 -25.92 19.55
CA LYS A 263 -31.36 -27.04 19.46
C LYS A 263 -31.76 -27.64 20.81
N LEU A 264 -31.01 -27.36 21.87
CA LEU A 264 -31.33 -27.83 23.23
C LEU A 264 -32.29 -26.87 23.99
N CYS A 265 -32.42 -25.63 23.53
CA CYS A 265 -33.24 -24.59 24.17
C CYS A 265 -34.77 -24.66 23.93
N PRO A 266 -35.35 -25.36 22.93
CA PRO A 266 -36.80 -25.51 22.80
C PRO A 266 -37.43 -26.56 23.74
N SER A 267 -36.62 -27.28 24.53
CA SER A 267 -37.06 -28.39 25.38
C SER A 267 -37.07 -28.10 26.89
N MET A 268 -37.10 -26.82 27.30
CA MET A 268 -37.32 -26.41 28.70
C MET A 268 -38.59 -25.57 28.84
#